data_AF-A0A6G1HAW9-F1
#
_entry.id   AF-A0A6G1HAW9-F1
#
_cell.length_a   1.000
_cell.length_b   1.000
_cell.length_c   1.000
_cell.angle_alpha   90.00
_cell.angle_beta   90.00
_cell.angle_gamma   90.00
#
_symmetry.space_group_name_H-M   'P 1'
#
loop_
_entity.id
_entity.type
_entity.pdbx_description
1 polymer ?
#
loop_
_entity_poly.entity_id
_entity_poly.type
_entity_poly.pdbx_seq_one_letter_code
_entity_poly.pdbx_strand_id
1 'polypeptide(L)'
;MTLMTCVMVLRFYTRTVLRRTLGADDWIMGFAMMFGLAGSVLSCVLTRYGSGLHKWDVRPEDLSFVVRSSLIIGILLIPSLALTKISISTSYLRIFPPTPTHPSTSTHPSPLIPHSFHYTRPFAYLIVFYSIFYMIACTTALIYQCQPVAAFWRGDERHFECIDFRVALLVMGGLNSGTDFLVFLWPVRTLWGLRMGRRERRALVVLFAGGIL
;
A
#
# COMPACT_ATOMS: atom_id res chain seq x y z
N MET A 1 2.00 -4.52 15.14
CA MET A 1 0.97 -3.57 15.63
C MET A 1 1.62 -2.40 16.36
N THR A 2 2.35 -2.64 17.46
CA THR A 2 2.99 -1.60 18.29
C THR A 2 4.03 -0.76 17.54
N LEU A 3 4.92 -1.37 16.76
CA LEU A 3 5.91 -0.61 15.97
C LEU A 3 5.23 0.33 14.96
N MET A 4 4.19 -0.17 14.28
CA MET A 4 3.45 0.58 13.26
C MET A 4 2.71 1.78 13.86
N THR A 5 2.06 1.59 15.02
CA THR A 5 1.39 2.69 15.74
C THR A 5 2.39 3.71 16.25
N CYS A 6 3.54 3.29 16.78
CA CYS A 6 4.59 4.21 17.23
C CYS A 6 5.15 5.07 16.07
N VAL A 7 5.48 4.43 14.93
CA VAL A 7 6.01 5.15 13.75
C VAL A 7 4.97 6.15 13.21
N MET A 8 3.69 5.77 13.19
CA MET A 8 2.59 6.65 12.78
C MET A 8 2.47 7.88 13.69
N VAL A 9 2.46 7.67 15.01
CA VAL A 9 2.37 8.77 15.99
C VAL A 9 3.57 9.71 15.85
N LEU A 10 4.77 9.17 15.67
CA LEU A 10 5.97 9.98 15.44
C LEU A 10 5.88 10.75 14.11
N ARG A 11 5.38 10.13 13.04
CA ARG A 11 5.17 10.81 11.74
C ARG A 11 4.14 11.94 11.85
N PHE A 12 3.03 11.70 12.54
CA PHE A 12 2.04 12.73 12.80
C PHE A 12 2.63 13.86 13.64
N TYR A 13 3.30 13.53 14.76
CA TYR A 13 3.95 14.52 15.63
C TYR A 13 4.97 15.39 14.90
N THR A 14 5.86 14.78 14.11
CA THR A 14 6.85 15.53 13.33
C THR A 14 6.20 16.44 12.28
N ARG A 15 5.09 16.03 11.66
CA ARG A 15 4.42 16.85 10.65
C ARG A 15 3.49 17.93 11.22
N THR A 16 2.80 17.66 12.34
CA THR A 16 1.94 18.63 13.01
C THR A 16 2.75 19.65 13.82
N VAL A 17 3.70 19.18 14.63
CA VAL A 17 4.40 20.03 15.60
C VAL A 17 5.67 20.62 15.00
N LEU A 18 6.50 19.80 14.33
CA LEU A 18 7.83 20.25 13.90
C LEU A 18 7.82 20.94 12.53
N ARG A 19 7.08 20.41 11.55
CA ARG A 19 7.05 20.95 10.18
C ARG A 19 5.82 21.81 9.86
N ARG A 20 4.78 21.81 10.73
CA ARG A 20 3.48 22.52 10.55
C ARG A 20 2.89 22.43 9.13
N THR A 21 3.10 21.31 8.46
CA THR A 21 2.73 21.12 7.05
C THR A 21 1.89 19.86 6.94
N LEU A 22 0.65 19.95 7.43
CA LEU A 22 -0.33 18.89 7.29
C LEU A 22 -0.76 18.77 5.82
N GLY A 23 -0.62 17.57 5.27
CA GLY A 23 -1.10 17.25 3.93
C GLY A 23 -2.34 16.38 3.93
N ALA A 24 -3.05 16.39 2.80
CA ALA A 24 -4.06 15.37 2.50
C ALA A 24 -3.46 13.95 2.54
N ASP A 25 -2.17 13.83 2.21
CA ASP A 25 -1.35 12.63 2.34
C ASP A 25 -1.40 12.00 3.75
N ASP A 26 -1.32 12.82 4.80
CA ASP A 26 -1.26 12.32 6.18
C ASP A 26 -2.60 11.73 6.63
N TRP A 27 -3.71 12.32 6.18
CA TRP A 27 -5.05 11.78 6.40
C TRP A 27 -5.26 10.46 5.65
N ILE A 28 -4.82 10.39 4.39
CA ILE A 28 -4.90 9.15 3.59
C ILE A 28 -4.11 8.02 4.27
N MET A 29 -2.91 8.31 4.79
CA MET A 29 -2.14 7.33 5.58
C MET A 29 -2.87 6.94 6.88
N GLY A 30 -3.51 7.92 7.54
CA GLY A 30 -4.47 7.74 8.63
C GLY A 30 -5.46 6.60 8.39
N PHE A 31 -6.23 6.75 7.31
CA PHE A 31 -7.23 5.78 6.91
C PHE A 31 -6.62 4.44 6.52
N ALA A 32 -5.51 4.44 5.76
CA ALA A 32 -4.80 3.22 5.36
C ALA A 32 -4.43 2.36 6.58
N MET A 33 -3.90 3.00 7.63
CA MET A 33 -3.52 2.34 8.87
C MET A 33 -4.73 1.79 9.62
N MET A 34 -5.84 2.54 9.68
CA MET A 34 -7.06 2.11 10.36
C MET A 34 -7.57 0.77 9.78
N PHE A 35 -7.64 0.66 8.46
CA PHE A 35 -8.05 -0.57 7.78
C PHE A 35 -7.07 -1.74 8.05
N GLY A 36 -5.76 -1.47 7.98
CA GLY A 36 -4.74 -2.48 8.26
C GLY A 36 -4.76 -2.97 9.71
N LEU A 37 -5.00 -2.07 10.66
CA LEU A 37 -5.12 -2.39 12.08
C LEU A 37 -6.37 -3.24 12.35
N ALA A 38 -7.51 -2.87 11.77
CA ALA A 38 -8.75 -3.63 11.89
C ALA A 38 -8.60 -5.07 11.36
N GLY A 39 -8.01 -5.24 10.17
CA GLY A 39 -7.73 -6.56 9.61
C GLY A 39 -6.76 -7.37 10.46
N SER A 40 -5.75 -6.73 11.04
CA SER A 40 -4.76 -7.40 11.90
C SER A 40 -5.35 -7.85 13.23
N VAL A 41 -6.19 -7.04 13.87
CA VAL A 41 -6.90 -7.43 15.10
C VAL A 41 -7.82 -8.61 14.82
N LEU A 42 -8.58 -8.57 13.72
CA LEU A 42 -9.45 -9.66 13.31
C LEU A 42 -8.67 -10.95 13.03
N SER A 43 -7.49 -10.85 12.41
CA SER A 43 -6.57 -11.99 12.21
C SER A 43 -6.12 -12.60 13.54
N CYS A 44 -5.73 -11.78 14.52
CA CYS A 44 -5.36 -12.24 15.86
C CYS A 44 -6.51 -12.91 16.61
N VAL A 45 -7.77 -12.50 16.37
CA VAL A 45 -8.94 -13.19 16.93
C VAL A 45 -9.13 -14.55 16.26
N LEU A 46 -8.96 -14.60 14.94
CA LEU A 46 -9.17 -15.80 14.13
C LEU A 46 -8.21 -16.94 14.46
N THR A 47 -6.98 -16.65 14.90
CA THR A 47 -6.04 -17.69 15.33
C THR A 47 -6.58 -18.50 16.53
N ARG A 48 -7.45 -17.92 17.37
CA ARG A 48 -8.12 -18.66 18.47
C ARG A 48 -9.14 -19.68 17.98
N TYR A 49 -9.68 -19.48 16.78
CA TYR A 49 -10.66 -20.35 16.13
C TYR A 49 -10.00 -21.35 15.16
N GLY A 50 -8.67 -21.51 15.22
CA GLY A 50 -7.93 -22.44 14.37
C GLY A 50 -7.54 -21.89 13.00
N SER A 51 -7.61 -20.57 12.78
CA SER A 51 -7.06 -19.97 11.57
C SER A 51 -5.55 -20.23 11.49
N GLY A 52 -5.12 -20.83 10.37
CA GLY A 52 -3.74 -21.27 10.15
C GLY A 52 -3.50 -22.78 10.29
N LEU A 53 -4.47 -23.53 10.84
CA LEU A 53 -4.44 -25.00 10.85
C LEU A 53 -4.90 -25.57 9.50
N HIS A 54 -4.60 -26.85 9.24
CA HIS A 54 -5.15 -27.51 8.05
C HIS A 54 -6.67 -27.56 8.19
N LYS A 55 -7.40 -27.38 7.07
CA LYS A 55 -8.88 -27.42 7.04
C LYS A 55 -9.50 -28.63 7.76
N TRP A 56 -8.77 -29.74 7.89
CA TRP A 56 -9.21 -30.97 8.56
C TRP A 56 -9.10 -30.91 10.08
N ASP A 57 -8.23 -30.04 10.61
CA ASP A 57 -7.96 -29.91 12.05
C ASP A 57 -8.84 -28.82 12.70
N VAL A 58 -9.59 -28.07 11.90
CA VAL A 58 -10.50 -27.01 12.37
C VAL A 58 -11.86 -27.63 12.69
N ARG A 59 -12.43 -27.25 13.84
CA ARG A 59 -13.79 -27.66 14.21
C ARG A 59 -14.78 -27.24 13.12
N PRO A 60 -15.65 -28.15 12.64
CA PRO A 60 -16.55 -27.86 11.51
C PRO A 60 -17.53 -26.72 11.80
N GLU A 61 -17.92 -26.55 13.07
CA GLU A 61 -18.74 -25.43 13.56
C GLU A 61 -18.05 -24.06 13.40
N ASP A 62 -16.73 -23.99 13.64
CA ASP A 62 -15.94 -22.75 13.55
C ASP A 62 -15.56 -22.41 12.11
N LEU A 63 -15.61 -23.38 11.19
CA LEU A 63 -15.10 -23.24 9.82
C LEU A 63 -15.82 -22.12 9.05
N SER A 64 -17.15 -22.04 9.14
CA SER A 64 -17.94 -21.01 8.45
C SER A 64 -17.61 -19.59 8.95
N PHE A 65 -17.38 -19.44 10.26
CA PHE A 65 -16.98 -18.18 10.87
C PHE A 65 -15.57 -17.77 10.44
N VAL A 66 -14.62 -18.71 10.46
CA VAL A 66 -13.24 -18.46 10.02
C VAL A 66 -13.21 -18.04 8.55
N VAL A 67 -13.88 -18.78 7.67
CA VAL A 67 -13.92 -18.52 6.23
C VAL A 67 -14.54 -17.16 5.91
N ARG A 68 -15.70 -16.85 6.52
CA ARG A 68 -16.36 -15.54 6.37
C ARG A 68 -15.50 -14.39 6.89
N SER A 69 -14.82 -14.58 8.02
CA SER A 69 -13.96 -13.55 8.61
C SER A 69 -12.67 -13.34 7.82
N SER A 70 -12.12 -14.39 7.22
CA SER A 70 -10.97 -14.29 6.30
C SER A 70 -11.30 -13.44 5.07
N LEU A 71 -12.53 -13.50 4.55
CA LEU A 71 -12.96 -12.58 3.48
C LEU A 71 -12.95 -11.13 3.95
N ILE A 72 -13.48 -10.86 5.14
CA ILE A 72 -13.51 -9.50 5.71
C ILE A 72 -12.08 -8.97 5.87
N ILE A 73 -11.15 -9.81 6.35
CA ILE A 73 -9.73 -9.45 6.43
C ILE A 73 -9.19 -9.07 5.04
N GLY A 74 -9.45 -9.87 4.01
CA GLY A 74 -9.03 -9.56 2.63
C GLY A 74 -9.59 -8.23 2.11
N ILE A 75 -10.88 -7.98 2.36
CA ILE A 75 -11.57 -6.74 1.98
C ILE A 75 -10.99 -5.52 2.70
N LEU A 76 -10.57 -5.65 3.96
CA LEU A 76 -9.92 -4.57 4.72
C LEU A 76 -8.46 -4.35 4.27
N LEU A 77 -7.77 -5.41 3.86
CA LEU A 77 -6.36 -5.34 3.49
C LEU A 77 -6.14 -4.63 2.15
N ILE A 78 -6.99 -4.87 1.15
CA ILE A 78 -6.89 -4.25 -0.18
C ILE A 78 -6.86 -2.70 -0.13
N PRO A 79 -7.83 -2.01 0.49
CA PRO A 79 -7.81 -0.55 0.58
C PRO A 79 -6.65 -0.05 1.43
N SER A 80 -6.23 -0.79 2.47
CA SER A 80 -5.04 -0.45 3.25
C SER A 80 -3.79 -0.36 2.35
N LEU A 81 -3.54 -1.38 1.54
CA LEU A 81 -2.40 -1.42 0.61
C LEU A 81 -2.48 -0.32 -0.46
N ALA A 82 -3.65 -0.11 -1.05
CA ALA A 82 -3.84 0.91 -2.08
C ALA A 82 -3.66 2.34 -1.52
N LEU A 83 -4.23 2.64 -0.35
CA LEU A 83 -4.13 3.95 0.28
C LEU A 83 -2.69 4.26 0.72
N THR A 84 -1.93 3.25 1.18
CA THR A 84 -0.49 3.43 1.48
C THR A 84 0.29 3.83 0.23
N LYS A 85 0.03 3.21 -0.93
CA LYS A 85 0.69 3.55 -2.21
C LYS A 85 0.34 4.97 -2.68
N ILE A 86 -0.92 5.36 -2.54
CA ILE A 86 -1.40 6.71 -2.89
C ILE A 86 -0.75 7.75 -1.96
N SER A 87 -0.69 7.47 -0.66
CA SER A 87 -0.01 8.33 0.31
C SER A 87 1.46 8.51 -0.08
N ILE A 88 2.23 7.42 -0.23
CA ILE A 88 3.64 7.49 -0.60
C ILE A 88 3.86 8.32 -1.90
N SER A 89 3.06 8.06 -2.93
CA SER A 89 3.14 8.77 -4.22
C SER A 89 2.87 10.27 -4.09
N THR A 90 1.85 10.66 -3.32
CA THR A 90 1.52 12.08 -3.09
C THR A 90 2.54 12.77 -2.18
N SER A 91 3.09 12.06 -1.19
CA SER A 91 4.24 12.50 -0.38
C SER A 91 5.43 12.85 -1.26
N TYR A 92 5.78 12.00 -2.24
CA TYR A 92 6.88 12.26 -3.17
C TYR A 92 6.64 13.48 -4.05
N LEU A 93 5.43 13.65 -4.59
CA LEU A 93 5.07 14.82 -5.40
C LEU A 93 5.19 16.14 -4.62
N ARG A 94 4.93 16.12 -3.31
CA ARG A 94 5.06 17.31 -2.44
C ARG A 94 6.50 17.66 -2.11
N ILE A 95 7.38 16.66 -1.95
CA ILE A 95 8.81 16.86 -1.65
C ILE A 95 9.53 17.51 -2.84
N PHE A 96 9.06 17.24 -4.06
CA PHE A 96 9.64 17.72 -5.31
C PHE A 96 8.68 18.70 -6.02
N PRO A 97 8.50 19.94 -5.51
CA PRO A 97 7.60 20.93 -6.09
C PRO A 97 8.06 21.39 -7.49
N PRO A 98 7.14 21.91 -8.34
CA PRO A 98 7.51 22.50 -9.63
C PRO A 98 8.52 23.62 -9.43
N THR A 99 9.63 23.59 -10.18
CA THR A 99 10.46 24.77 -10.36
C THR A 99 9.55 25.88 -10.90
N PRO A 100 9.36 27.00 -10.20
CA PRO A 100 8.61 28.12 -10.75
C PRO A 100 9.36 28.59 -11.99
N THR A 101 8.70 28.57 -13.14
CA THR A 101 9.17 29.22 -14.36
C THR A 101 9.08 30.71 -14.13
N HIS A 102 9.99 31.27 -13.33
CA HIS A 102 10.08 32.72 -13.19
C HIS A 102 10.75 33.24 -14.47
N PRO A 103 10.09 34.10 -15.27
CA PRO A 103 10.73 34.78 -16.37
C PRO A 103 11.57 35.92 -15.79
N SER A 104 12.84 35.68 -15.50
CA SER A 104 13.75 36.78 -15.15
C SER A 104 15.20 36.44 -15.52
N THR A 105 15.60 37.00 -16.65
CA THR A 105 16.83 37.83 -16.77
C THR A 105 17.73 37.77 -15.54
N SER A 106 18.62 36.78 -15.49
CA SER A 106 19.73 36.77 -14.55
C SER A 106 20.88 35.88 -15.05
N THR A 107 22.02 36.53 -15.22
CA THR A 107 23.24 36.12 -15.93
C THR A 107 24.14 35.21 -15.11
N HIS A 108 23.56 34.30 -14.32
CA HIS A 108 24.32 33.25 -13.62
C HIS A 108 23.98 31.88 -14.24
N PRO A 109 24.98 31.12 -14.73
CA PRO A 109 24.76 29.76 -15.18
C PRO A 109 24.37 28.91 -13.96
N SER A 110 23.07 28.73 -13.78
CA SER A 110 22.50 27.80 -12.82
C SER A 110 22.98 26.39 -13.17
N PRO A 111 23.44 25.59 -12.20
CA PRO A 111 23.91 24.25 -12.47
C PRO A 111 22.72 23.39 -12.91
N LEU A 112 22.77 22.93 -14.16
CA LEU A 112 22.09 21.77 -14.75
C LEU A 112 21.03 21.13 -13.83
N ILE A 113 19.77 21.58 -13.94
CA ILE A 113 18.63 20.83 -13.42
C ILE A 113 18.39 19.68 -14.41
N PRO A 114 18.63 18.41 -14.04
CA PRO A 114 18.57 17.32 -15.00
C PRO A 114 17.14 17.09 -15.46
N HIS A 115 16.98 16.79 -16.75
CA HIS A 115 15.75 16.45 -17.49
C HIS A 115 14.90 15.31 -16.84
N SER A 116 15.39 14.70 -15.77
CA SER A 116 14.74 13.63 -15.00
C SER A 116 13.50 14.09 -14.21
N PHE A 117 13.31 15.40 -14.00
CA PHE A 117 12.20 15.92 -13.18
C PHE A 117 10.84 15.99 -13.91
N HIS A 118 10.83 15.93 -15.25
CA HIS A 118 9.59 16.04 -16.02
C HIS A 118 8.81 14.71 -16.09
N TYR A 119 9.49 13.57 -15.93
CA TYR A 119 8.87 12.23 -16.03
C TYR A 119 8.29 11.70 -14.71
N THR A 120 8.62 12.29 -13.56
CA THR A 120 8.16 11.82 -12.24
C THR A 120 6.65 12.04 -12.01
N ARG A 121 6.07 13.10 -12.54
CA ARG A 121 4.62 13.41 -12.38
C ARG A 121 3.68 12.45 -13.09
N PRO A 122 3.83 12.18 -14.41
CA PRO A 122 2.94 11.24 -15.08
C PRO A 122 3.01 9.85 -14.44
N PHE A 123 4.19 9.43 -13.97
CA PHE A 123 4.38 8.17 -13.26
C PHE A 123 3.62 8.13 -11.92
N ALA A 124 3.63 9.22 -11.16
CA ALA A 124 2.86 9.33 -9.91
C ALA A 124 1.36 9.16 -10.13
N TYR A 125 0.81 9.86 -11.13
CA TYR A 125 -0.61 9.77 -11.46
C TYR A 125 -0.98 8.38 -11.98
N LEU A 126 -0.08 7.74 -12.74
CA LEU A 126 -0.25 6.37 -13.20
C LEU A 126 -0.30 5.37 -12.03
N ILE A 127 0.58 5.51 -11.02
CA ILE A 127 0.53 4.66 -9.80
C ILE A 127 -0.76 4.89 -9.02
N VAL A 128 -1.18 6.15 -8.85
CA VAL A 128 -2.43 6.46 -8.13
C VAL A 128 -3.63 5.87 -8.84
N PHE A 129 -3.72 6.05 -10.16
CA PHE A 129 -4.78 5.47 -10.99
C PHE A 129 -4.78 3.94 -10.90
N TYR A 130 -3.61 3.30 -11.07
CA TYR A 130 -3.47 1.86 -10.91
C TYR A 130 -3.91 1.39 -9.52
N SER A 131 -3.52 2.09 -8.45
CA SER A 131 -3.85 1.71 -7.08
C SER A 131 -5.35 1.76 -6.80
N ILE A 132 -6.04 2.77 -7.33
CA ILE A 132 -7.50 2.89 -7.24
C ILE A 132 -8.17 1.77 -8.04
N PHE A 133 -7.72 1.52 -9.26
CA PHE A 133 -8.25 0.46 -10.11
C PHE A 133 -8.05 -0.93 -9.48
N TYR A 134 -6.84 -1.21 -8.99
CA TYR A 134 -6.51 -2.43 -8.26
C TYR A 134 -7.41 -2.63 -7.03
N MET A 135 -7.64 -1.56 -6.25
CA MET A 135 -8.52 -1.60 -5.09
C MET A 135 -9.95 -2.02 -5.47
N ILE A 136 -10.53 -1.37 -6.48
CA ILE A 136 -11.91 -1.66 -6.92
C ILE A 136 -11.99 -3.07 -7.51
N ALA A 137 -11.07 -3.45 -8.39
CA ALA A 137 -11.05 -4.74 -9.06
C ALA A 137 -10.89 -5.90 -8.07
N CYS A 138 -9.92 -5.83 -7.17
CA CYS A 138 -9.66 -6.92 -6.22
C CYS A 138 -10.76 -7.04 -5.17
N THR A 139 -11.33 -5.91 -4.70
CA THR A 139 -12.44 -5.93 -3.74
C THR A 139 -13.67 -6.58 -4.37
N THR A 140 -13.99 -6.22 -5.61
CA THR A 140 -15.09 -6.83 -6.37
C THR A 140 -14.84 -8.31 -6.61
N ALA A 141 -13.62 -8.70 -6.98
CA ALA A 141 -13.25 -10.10 -7.18
C ALA A 141 -13.37 -10.93 -5.90
N LEU A 142 -13.03 -10.38 -4.72
CA LEU A 142 -13.21 -11.06 -3.44
C LEU A 142 -14.70 -11.20 -3.05
N ILE A 143 -15.50 -10.16 -3.27
CA ILE A 143 -16.94 -10.19 -2.94
C ILE A 143 -17.66 -11.23 -3.82
N TYR A 144 -17.33 -11.28 -5.10
CA TYR A 144 -17.98 -12.14 -6.09
C TYR A 144 -17.16 -13.38 -6.46
N GLN A 145 -16.28 -13.83 -5.57
CA GLN A 145 -15.38 -14.97 -5.83
C GLN A 145 -16.11 -16.30 -6.09
N CYS A 146 -17.38 -16.42 -5.68
CA CYS A 146 -18.24 -17.57 -5.92
C CYS A 146 -19.61 -17.11 -6.44
N GLN A 147 -20.18 -17.87 -7.36
CA GLN A 147 -21.56 -17.70 -7.81
C GLN A 147 -22.39 -18.91 -7.36
N PRO A 148 -23.35 -18.77 -6.42
CA PRO A 148 -23.67 -17.59 -5.62
C PRO A 148 -22.66 -17.35 -4.48
N VAL A 149 -22.55 -16.11 -4.00
CA VAL A 149 -21.59 -15.72 -2.95
C VAL A 149 -21.74 -16.55 -1.66
N ALA A 150 -22.97 -17.01 -1.36
CA ALA A 150 -23.28 -17.82 -0.20
C ALA A 150 -22.69 -19.24 -0.23
N ALA A 151 -22.34 -19.74 -1.42
CA ALA A 151 -21.69 -21.05 -1.57
C ALA A 151 -20.32 -21.08 -0.87
N PHE A 152 -19.66 -19.92 -0.74
CA PHE A 152 -18.34 -19.84 -0.15
C PHE A 152 -18.28 -20.26 1.33
N TRP A 153 -19.33 -20.01 2.12
CA TRP A 153 -19.34 -20.32 3.57
C TRP A 153 -20.32 -21.41 3.99
N ARG A 154 -21.28 -21.82 3.14
CA ARG A 154 -22.25 -22.88 3.44
C ARG A 154 -21.84 -24.28 2.96
N GLY A 155 -20.97 -24.39 1.97
CA GLY A 155 -20.33 -25.66 1.60
C GLY A 155 -21.21 -26.74 0.94
N ASP A 156 -22.47 -26.48 0.61
CA ASP A 156 -23.42 -27.44 -0.03
C ASP A 156 -24.57 -26.63 -0.69
N GLU A 157 -25.25 -26.96 -1.81
CA GLU A 157 -25.36 -28.12 -2.72
C GLU A 157 -25.48 -27.61 -4.19
N ARG A 158 -24.90 -28.36 -5.16
CA ARG A 158 -25.12 -28.35 -6.64
C ARG A 158 -24.75 -27.08 -7.44
N HIS A 159 -23.71 -27.22 -8.29
CA HIS A 159 -23.24 -26.30 -9.35
C HIS A 159 -22.89 -24.88 -8.90
N PHE A 160 -21.74 -24.73 -8.24
CA PHE A 160 -21.11 -23.42 -8.06
C PHE A 160 -19.72 -23.42 -8.67
N GLU A 161 -19.40 -22.37 -9.41
CA GLU A 161 -18.05 -22.07 -9.86
C GLU A 161 -17.48 -20.98 -8.95
N CYS A 162 -16.36 -21.30 -8.30
CA CYS A 162 -15.59 -20.37 -7.49
C CYS A 162 -14.23 -20.14 -8.13
N ILE A 163 -13.70 -18.93 -7.97
CA ILE A 163 -12.32 -18.62 -8.33
C ILE A 163 -11.39 -19.46 -7.47
N ASP A 164 -10.35 -20.04 -8.08
CA ASP A 164 -9.29 -20.72 -7.32
C ASP A 164 -8.54 -19.70 -6.48
N PHE A 165 -8.72 -19.82 -5.16
CA PHE A 165 -8.11 -18.93 -4.18
C PHE A 165 -6.58 -18.88 -4.28
N ARG A 166 -5.91 -19.99 -4.64
CA ARG A 166 -4.44 -20.02 -4.77
C ARG A 166 -3.97 -19.18 -5.95
N VAL A 167 -4.66 -19.32 -7.09
CA VAL A 167 -4.36 -18.54 -8.30
C VAL A 167 -4.68 -17.07 -8.06
N ALA A 168 -5.83 -16.77 -7.44
CA ALA A 168 -6.20 -15.41 -7.09
C ALA A 168 -5.15 -14.75 -6.17
N LEU A 169 -4.69 -15.45 -5.12
CA LEU A 169 -3.65 -14.95 -4.23
C LEU A 169 -2.32 -14.69 -4.96
N LEU A 170 -1.90 -15.61 -5.83
CA LEU A 170 -0.66 -15.45 -6.61
C LEU A 170 -0.73 -14.24 -7.54
N VAL A 171 -1.85 -14.06 -8.26
CA VAL A 171 -2.03 -12.95 -9.19
C VAL A 171 -2.15 -11.62 -8.45
N MET A 172 -3.03 -11.54 -7.44
CA MET A 172 -3.23 -10.32 -6.64
C MET A 172 -1.94 -9.95 -5.90
N GLY A 173 -1.32 -10.91 -5.22
CA GLY A 173 -0.07 -10.71 -4.49
C GLY A 173 1.09 -10.30 -5.41
N GLY A 174 1.20 -10.94 -6.58
CA GLY A 174 2.22 -10.61 -7.58
C GLY A 174 2.06 -9.20 -8.14
N LEU A 175 0.84 -8.83 -8.53
CA LEU A 175 0.51 -7.47 -9.00
C LEU A 175 0.76 -6.41 -7.94
N ASN A 176 0.35 -6.67 -6.70
CA ASN A 176 0.60 -5.77 -5.58
C ASN A 176 2.11 -5.60 -5.35
N SER A 177 2.85 -6.71 -5.22
CA SER A 177 4.30 -6.67 -4.97
C SER A 177 5.07 -6.00 -6.10
N GLY A 178 4.70 -6.27 -7.36
CA GLY A 178 5.32 -5.63 -8.53
C GLY A 178 5.19 -4.12 -8.48
N THR A 179 4.04 -3.60 -8.05
CA THR A 179 3.84 -2.15 -7.90
C THR A 179 4.52 -1.57 -6.68
N ASP A 180 4.71 -2.34 -5.61
CA ASP A 180 5.57 -1.92 -4.49
C ASP A 180 7.01 -1.69 -4.98
N PHE A 181 7.60 -2.63 -5.74
CA PHE A 181 8.93 -2.44 -6.32
C PHE A 181 9.04 -1.20 -7.20
N LEU A 182 8.03 -0.92 -8.02
CA LEU A 182 8.00 0.28 -8.86
C LEU A 182 7.98 1.56 -8.03
N VAL A 183 7.17 1.61 -6.97
CA VAL A 183 7.09 2.76 -6.05
C VAL A 183 8.41 2.93 -5.29
N PHE A 184 9.05 1.85 -4.86
CA PHE A 184 10.33 1.90 -4.14
C PHE A 184 11.52 2.28 -5.02
N LEU A 185 11.58 1.81 -6.27
CA LEU A 185 12.71 2.12 -7.17
C LEU A 185 12.63 3.53 -7.76
N TRP A 186 11.43 4.12 -7.78
CA TRP A 186 11.19 5.44 -8.36
C TRP A 186 12.07 6.57 -7.79
N PRO A 187 12.22 6.75 -6.46
CA PRO A 187 13.04 7.82 -5.91
C PRO A 187 14.52 7.51 -6.08
N VAL A 188 14.93 6.23 -6.05
CA VAL A 188 16.33 5.81 -6.22
C VAL A 188 16.87 6.30 -7.56
N ARG A 189 16.10 6.12 -8.64
CA ARG A 189 16.49 6.60 -9.97
C ARG A 189 16.61 8.12 -10.03
N THR A 190 15.72 8.83 -9.36
CA THR A 190 15.73 10.30 -9.30
C THR A 190 16.92 10.82 -8.47
N LEU A 191 17.21 10.16 -7.35
CA LEU A 191 18.25 10.55 -6.39
C LEU A 191 19.66 10.30 -6.90
N TRP A 192 19.87 9.31 -7.77
CA TRP A 192 21.20 9.03 -8.35
C TRP A 192 21.71 10.15 -9.25
N GLY A 193 20.81 10.97 -9.80
CA GLY A 193 21.16 12.16 -10.56
C GLY A 193 21.60 13.36 -9.70
N LEU A 194 21.35 13.35 -8.39
CA LEU A 194 21.74 14.43 -7.48
C LEU A 194 23.08 14.14 -6.81
N ARG A 195 23.99 15.12 -6.81
CA ARG A 195 25.24 15.10 -6.04
C ARG A 195 24.96 15.29 -4.54
N MET A 196 24.37 14.29 -3.90
CA MET A 196 24.07 14.29 -2.46
C MET A 196 25.32 13.99 -1.62
N GLY A 197 25.37 14.54 -0.40
CA GLY A 197 26.45 14.25 0.56
C GLY A 197 26.42 12.78 1.01
N ARG A 198 27.58 12.19 1.36
CA ARG A 198 27.69 10.77 1.75
C ARG A 198 26.78 10.37 2.92
N ARG A 199 26.38 11.31 3.79
CA ARG A 199 25.45 11.05 4.92
C ARG A 199 24.00 10.87 4.45
N GLU A 200 23.52 11.73 3.55
CA GLU A 200 22.15 11.67 3.01
C GLU A 200 21.96 10.42 2.15
N ARG A 201 22.98 10.07 1.36
CA ARG A 201 23.00 8.84 0.57
C ARG A 201 22.87 7.58 1.44
N ARG A 202 23.56 7.53 2.59
CA ARG A 202 23.46 6.40 3.52
C ARG A 202 22.09 6.31 4.19
N ALA A 203 21.50 7.43 4.60
CA ALA A 203 20.17 7.45 5.19
C ALA A 203 19.11 6.91 4.22
N LEU A 204 19.19 7.29 2.94
CA LEU A 204 18.32 6.77 1.88
C LEU A 204 18.50 5.26 1.67
N VAL A 205 19.74 4.78 1.57
CA VAL A 205 20.01 3.34 1.41
C VAL A 205 19.46 2.54 2.60
N VAL A 206 19.61 3.03 3.83
CA VAL A 206 19.06 2.36 5.02
C VAL A 206 17.54 2.36 5.01
N LEU A 207 16.88 3.46 4.62
CA LEU A 207 15.43 3.52 4.48
C LEU A 207 14.90 2.55 3.42
N PHE A 208 15.57 2.42 2.27
CA PHE A 208 15.19 1.47 1.23
C PHE A 208 15.47 0.02 1.61
N ALA A 209 16.60 -0.25 2.27
CA ALA A 209 16.92 -1.58 2.77
C ALA A 209 15.94 -2.05 3.85
N GLY A 210 15.49 -1.14 4.72
CA GLY A 210 14.50 -1.43 5.76
C GLY A 210 13.08 -1.64 5.24
N GLY A 211 12.76 -1.25 3.99
CA GLY A 211 11.48 -1.54 3.34
C GLY A 211 11.44 -2.89 2.62
N ILE A 212 12.58 -3.55 2.43
CA ILE A 212 12.73 -4.85 1.76
C ILE A 212 12.68 -6.03 2.76
N LEU A 213 12.80 -5.74 4.07
CA LEU A 213 12.94 -6.70 5.17
C LEU A 213 11.66 -6.73 6.02
#